data_AF-F3GEW6-F1
#
_entry.id   AF-F3GEW6-F1
#
_cell.length_a   1.000
_cell.length_b   1.000
_cell.length_c   1.000
_cell.angle_alpha   90.00
_cell.angle_beta   90.00
_cell.angle_gamma   90.00
#
_symmetry.space_group_name_H-M   'P 1'
#
loop_
_entity.id
_entity.type
_entity.pdbx_description
1 polymer ?
#
loop_
_entity_poly.entity_id
_entity_poly.type
_entity_poly.pdbx_seq_one_letter_code
_entity_poly.pdbx_strand_id
1 'polypeptide(L)'
;MDKLLYVAMSGASENAIAQKAHANNLANVSTNGFMRDLEQARSMPVFGEVMPSRAYAMSERPGTDFSAGAMVQTGRELDIAVKGDGWIAVQTPDGGEAYTR
;
A
#
# COMPACT_ATOMS: atom_id res chain seq x y z
N MET A 1 -28.34 16.90 -6.95
CA MET A 1 -26.94 16.57 -7.29
C MET A 1 -26.96 15.53 -8.41
N ASP A 2 -26.18 15.71 -9.47
CA ASP A 2 -26.15 14.77 -10.60
C ASP A 2 -25.52 13.43 -10.17
N LYS A 3 -26.29 12.36 -10.31
CA LYS A 3 -25.91 11.02 -9.85
C LYS A 3 -24.83 10.40 -10.76
N LEU A 4 -24.75 10.80 -12.03
CA LEU A 4 -23.70 10.35 -12.95
C LEU A 4 -22.38 11.04 -12.63
N LEU A 5 -22.43 12.35 -12.33
CA LEU A 5 -21.27 13.10 -11.87
C LEU A 5 -20.69 12.51 -10.58
N TYR A 6 -21.54 12.10 -9.63
CA TYR A 6 -21.07 11.44 -8.39
C TYR A 6 -20.31 10.13 -8.68
N VAL A 7 -20.84 9.28 -9.56
CA VAL A 7 -20.17 8.02 -9.95
C VAL A 7 -18.84 8.29 -10.67
N ALA A 8 -18.81 9.25 -11.60
CA ALA A 8 -17.57 9.65 -12.26
C ALA A 8 -16.53 10.19 -11.25
N MET A 9 -16.97 10.99 -10.28
CA MET A 9 -16.13 11.52 -9.22
C MET A 9 -15.59 10.42 -8.30
N SER A 10 -16.34 9.34 -8.05
CA SER A 10 -15.82 8.19 -7.30
C SER A 10 -14.59 7.59 -7.98
N GLY A 11 -14.66 7.32 -9.30
CA GLY A 11 -13.51 6.81 -10.05
C GLY A 11 -12.33 7.78 -10.08
N ALA A 12 -12.58 9.09 -10.25
CA ALA A 12 -11.52 10.10 -10.20
C ALA A 12 -10.84 10.17 -8.83
N SER A 13 -11.61 10.06 -7.75
CA SER A 13 -11.09 10.03 -6.38
C SER A 13 -10.22 8.80 -6.13
N GLU A 14 -10.65 7.62 -6.58
CA GLU A 14 -9.86 6.40 -6.42
C GLU A 14 -8.56 6.45 -7.24
N ASN A 15 -8.60 6.98 -8.47
CA ASN A 15 -7.39 7.20 -9.26
C ASN A 15 -6.37 8.13 -8.55
N ALA A 16 -6.86 9.15 -7.84
CA ALA A 16 -6.00 10.03 -7.07
C ALA A 16 -5.37 9.33 -5.85
N ILE A 17 -6.08 8.36 -5.24
CA ILE A 17 -5.54 7.51 -4.16
C ILE A 17 -4.46 6.57 -4.72
N ALA A 18 -4.73 5.92 -5.85
CA ALA A 18 -3.76 5.08 -6.56
C ALA A 18 -2.48 5.85 -6.90
N GLN A 19 -2.62 7.06 -7.44
CA GLN A 19 -1.48 7.91 -7.78
C GLN A 19 -0.64 8.27 -6.55
N LYS A 20 -1.26 8.52 -5.38
CA LYS A 20 -0.52 8.79 -4.13
C LYS A 20 0.27 7.57 -3.67
N ALA A 21 -0.33 6.37 -3.71
CA ALA A 21 0.35 5.13 -3.35
C ALA A 21 1.55 4.88 -4.28
N HIS A 22 1.37 5.03 -5.58
CA HIS A 22 2.45 4.89 -6.55
C HIS A 22 3.57 5.93 -6.35
N ALA A 23 3.21 7.19 -6.07
CA ALA A 23 4.19 8.23 -5.79
C ALA A 23 5.00 7.90 -4.52
N ASN A 24 4.35 7.40 -3.47
CA ASN A 24 5.04 6.97 -2.24
C ASN A 24 5.98 5.78 -2.47
N ASN A 25 5.54 4.77 -3.22
CA ASN A 25 6.36 3.62 -3.58
C ASN A 25 7.58 4.02 -4.42
N LEU A 26 7.39 4.92 -5.39
CA LEU A 26 8.48 5.40 -6.23
C LEU A 26 9.48 6.23 -5.42
N ALA A 27 9.01 7.09 -4.52
CA ALA A 27 9.85 7.90 -3.66
C ALA A 27 10.73 7.05 -2.72
N ASN A 28 10.28 5.85 -2.35
CA ASN A 28 10.98 4.96 -1.43
C ASN A 28 11.68 3.77 -2.11
N VAL A 29 11.84 3.80 -3.44
CA VAL A 29 12.46 2.70 -4.20
C VAL A 29 13.89 2.36 -3.74
N SER A 30 14.61 3.34 -3.19
CA SER A 30 15.98 3.18 -2.69
C SER A 30 16.07 3.06 -1.16
N THR A 31 14.93 3.01 -0.46
CA THR A 31 14.90 2.89 1.00
C THR A 31 15.10 1.42 1.37
N ASN A 32 16.16 1.12 2.13
CA ASN A 32 16.43 -0.24 2.60
C ASN A 32 15.28 -0.77 3.44
N GLY A 33 14.86 -2.01 3.18
CA GLY A 33 13.77 -2.65 3.90
C GLY A 33 12.37 -2.12 3.59
N PHE A 34 12.22 -1.16 2.66
CA PHE A 34 10.91 -0.66 2.26
C PHE A 34 10.11 -1.74 1.51
N MET A 35 8.87 -1.94 1.94
CA MET A 35 7.92 -2.84 1.32
C MET A 35 6.85 -2.00 0.63
N ARG A 36 6.59 -2.28 -0.65
CA ARG A 36 5.65 -1.49 -1.44
C ARG A 36 4.21 -1.83 -1.08
N ASP A 37 3.36 -0.83 -1.03
CA ASP A 37 1.92 -1.05 -0.89
C ASP A 37 1.29 -1.24 -2.28
N LEU A 38 0.37 -2.20 -2.37
CA LEU A 38 -0.47 -2.37 -3.55
C LEU A 38 -1.67 -1.43 -3.45
N GLU A 39 -2.25 -1.08 -4.60
CA GLU A 39 -3.53 -0.38 -4.66
C GLU A 39 -4.45 -1.11 -5.64
N GLN A 40 -5.73 -1.19 -5.28
CA GLN A 40 -6.78 -1.76 -6.10
C GLN A 40 -8.07 -0.99 -5.84
N ALA A 41 -8.86 -0.81 -6.89
CA ALA A 41 -10.24 -0.38 -6.78
C ALA A 41 -11.17 -1.48 -7.30
N ARG A 42 -12.32 -1.64 -6.65
CA ARG A 42 -13.38 -2.56 -7.08
C ARG A 42 -14.66 -1.80 -7.40
N SER A 43 -15.44 -2.36 -8.31
CA SER A 43 -16.78 -1.86 -8.61
C SER A 43 -17.76 -2.36 -7.54
N MET A 44 -18.45 -1.44 -6.88
CA MET A 44 -19.43 -1.73 -5.84
C MET A 44 -20.82 -1.33 -6.31
N PRO A 45 -21.80 -2.25 -6.34
CA PRO A 45 -23.17 -1.91 -6.70
C PRO A 45 -23.79 -1.01 -5.63
N VAL A 46 -24.57 -0.03 -6.07
CA VAL A 46 -25.38 0.80 -5.17
C VAL A 46 -26.65 0.02 -4.83
N PHE A 47 -26.76 -0.42 -3.57
CA PHE A 47 -27.95 -1.10 -3.07
C PHE A 47 -29.04 -0.10 -2.67
N GLY A 48 -30.30 -0.44 -2.96
CA GLY A 48 -31.49 0.33 -2.61
C GLY A 48 -32.76 -0.49 -2.84
N GLU A 49 -33.93 0.15 -2.72
CA GLU A 49 -35.24 -0.51 -2.88
C GLU A 49 -35.52 -1.05 -4.30
N VAL A 50 -34.71 -0.64 -5.29
CA VAL A 50 -34.83 -1.03 -6.70
C VAL A 50 -33.61 -1.81 -7.17
N MET A 51 -33.72 -2.43 -8.35
CA MET A 51 -32.63 -3.19 -8.96
C MET A 51 -31.33 -2.36 -9.05
N PRO A 52 -30.18 -2.89 -8.60
CA PRO A 52 -28.90 -2.18 -8.59
C PRO A 52 -28.36 -2.03 -10.01
N SER A 53 -28.78 -0.97 -10.69
CA SER A 53 -28.39 -0.63 -12.07
C SER A 53 -27.11 0.21 -12.14
N ARG A 54 -26.49 0.52 -10.99
CA ARG A 54 -25.36 1.45 -10.89
C ARG A 54 -24.29 0.88 -9.98
N ALA A 55 -23.05 1.15 -10.32
CA ALA A 55 -21.91 0.83 -9.48
C ALA A 55 -20.96 2.03 -9.38
N TYR A 56 -20.31 2.17 -8.23
CA TYR A 56 -19.27 3.16 -7.96
C TYR A 56 -17.93 2.48 -7.74
N ALA A 57 -16.84 3.23 -7.86
CA ALA A 57 -15.51 2.71 -7.54
C ALA A 57 -15.25 2.87 -6.04
N MET A 58 -14.65 1.84 -5.42
CA MET A 58 -14.24 1.87 -4.03
C MET A 58 -12.85 1.26 -3.91
N SER A 59 -11.91 1.94 -3.25
CA SER A 59 -10.58 1.38 -2.97
C SER A 59 -10.70 0.17 -2.04
N GLU A 60 -10.02 -0.89 -2.45
CA GLU A 60 -9.68 -2.06 -1.65
C GLU A 60 -8.18 -1.93 -1.36
N ARG A 61 -7.79 -1.78 -0.09
CA ARG A 61 -6.37 -1.74 0.28
C ARG A 61 -5.84 -3.18 0.16
N PRO A 62 -5.16 -3.58 -0.93
CA PRO A 62 -4.90 -4.97 -1.27
C PRO A 62 -3.79 -5.59 -0.41
N GLY A 63 -3.07 -4.75 0.34
CA GLY A 63 -2.01 -5.14 1.26
C GLY A 63 -0.64 -4.67 0.82
N THR A 64 0.35 -5.02 1.64
CA THR A 64 1.76 -4.74 1.41
C THR A 64 2.40 -5.95 0.73
N ASP A 65 3.21 -5.72 -0.30
CA ASP A 65 4.02 -6.74 -0.94
C ASP A 65 5.34 -6.91 -0.16
N PHE A 66 5.46 -8.05 0.54
CA PHE A 66 6.63 -8.40 1.35
C PHE A 66 7.74 -9.11 0.57
N SER A 67 7.67 -9.15 -0.77
CA SER A 67 8.75 -9.71 -1.57
C SER A 67 10.05 -8.95 -1.34
N ALA A 68 11.13 -9.69 -1.08
CA ALA A 68 12.43 -9.11 -0.82
C ALA A 68 12.98 -8.41 -2.08
N GLY A 69 13.49 -7.19 -1.89
CA GLY A 69 14.24 -6.47 -2.91
C GLY A 69 15.62 -7.06 -3.19
N ALA A 70 16.37 -6.38 -4.06
CA ALA A 70 17.76 -6.77 -4.34
C ALA A 70 18.64 -6.56 -3.10
N MET A 71 19.46 -7.55 -2.78
CA MET A 71 20.46 -7.46 -1.72
C MET A 71 21.67 -6.69 -2.21
N VAL A 72 22.13 -5.72 -1.41
CA VAL A 72 23.33 -4.92 -1.70
C VAL A 72 24.40 -5.25 -0.68
N GLN A 73 25.58 -5.66 -1.15
CA GLN A 73 26.72 -5.86 -0.28
C GLN A 73 27.40 -4.52 0.00
N THR A 74 27.51 -4.16 1.28
CA THR A 74 28.08 -2.87 1.70
C THR A 74 29.54 -2.96 2.14
N GLY A 75 30.02 -4.16 2.47
CA GLY A 75 31.40 -4.39 2.96
C GLY A 75 31.65 -3.97 4.41
N ARG A 76 30.61 -3.55 5.14
CA ARG A 76 30.72 -3.17 6.57
C ARG A 76 30.33 -4.36 7.45
N GLU A 77 31.10 -4.60 8.51
CA GLU A 77 30.89 -5.76 9.41
C GLU A 77 29.57 -5.70 10.19
N LEU A 78 29.05 -4.48 10.45
CA LEU A 78 27.83 -4.26 11.22
C LEU A 78 26.56 -4.17 10.37
N ASP A 79 26.69 -4.28 9.04
CA ASP A 79 25.53 -4.29 8.15
C ASP A 79 25.02 -5.72 8.00
N ILE A 80 23.86 -5.97 8.58
CA ILE A 80 23.17 -7.25 8.49
C ILE A 80 21.87 -7.10 7.72
N ALA A 81 21.42 -8.20 7.11
CA ALA A 81 20.16 -8.27 6.41
C ALA A 81 19.53 -9.65 6.58
N VAL A 82 18.20 -9.70 6.66
CA VAL A 82 17.45 -10.95 6.85
C VAL A 82 17.24 -11.64 5.50
N LYS A 83 17.74 -12.87 5.36
CA LYS A 83 17.50 -13.71 4.18
C LYS A 83 16.26 -14.59 4.39
N GLY A 84 15.30 -14.48 3.47
CA GLY A 84 14.02 -15.20 3.57
C GLY A 84 13.04 -14.47 4.49
N ASP A 85 12.12 -15.20 5.12
CA ASP A 85 11.12 -14.60 5.99
C ASP A 85 11.68 -14.26 7.37
N GLY A 86 11.30 -13.10 7.92
CA GLY A 86 11.71 -12.67 9.24
C GLY A 86 11.84 -11.15 9.38
N TRP A 87 11.96 -10.72 10.62
CA TRP A 87 12.12 -9.32 11.02
C TRP A 87 13.19 -9.21 12.10
N ILE A 88 13.85 -8.06 12.18
CA ILE A 88 14.75 -7.71 13.28
C ILE A 88 13.91 -6.99 14.33
N ALA A 89 13.84 -7.57 15.53
CA ALA A 89 13.24 -6.91 16.68
C ALA A 89 14.26 -5.95 17.30
N VAL A 90 13.82 -4.73 17.63
CA VAL A 90 14.62 -3.70 18.29
C VAL A 90 13.84 -3.12 19.47
N GLN A 91 14.55 -2.73 20.52
CA GLN A 91 13.94 -2.07 21.66
C GLN A 91 13.83 -0.57 21.39
N THR A 92 12.63 -0.02 21.55
CA THR A 92 12.37 1.42 21.41
C THR A 92 12.79 2.18 22.68
N PRO A 93 12.99 3.51 22.62
CA PRO A 93 13.46 4.29 23.76
C PRO A 93 12.51 4.26 24.99
N ASP A 94 11.24 4.02 24.77
CA ASP A 94 10.21 3.81 25.80
C ASP A 94 10.17 2.37 26.35
N GLY A 95 11.07 1.51 25.90
CA GLY A 95 11.23 0.13 26.36
C GLY A 95 10.38 -0.91 25.63
N GLY A 96 9.58 -0.48 24.65
CA GLY A 96 8.76 -1.36 23.80
C GLY A 96 9.58 -2.11 22.73
N GLU A 97 8.89 -2.95 21.96
CA GLU A 97 9.47 -3.69 20.85
C GLU A 97 8.98 -3.11 19.51
N ALA A 98 9.90 -2.88 18.58
CA ALA A 98 9.61 -2.53 17.20
C ALA A 98 10.28 -3.52 16.24
N TYR A 99 9.76 -3.60 15.02
CA TYR A 99 10.26 -4.50 13.99
C TYR A 99 10.80 -3.70 12.80
N THR A 100 11.94 -4.13 12.29
CA THR A 100 12.57 -3.57 11.08
C THR A 100 13.06 -4.68 10.16
N ARG A 101 13.35 -4.31 8.91
CA ARG A 101 13.90 -5.18 7.87
C ARG A 101 15.28 -4.69 7.46
#